data_AF-A0A3S1NQ76-F1
#
_entry.id   AF-A0A3S1NQ76-F1
#
_cell.length_a   1.000
_cell.length_b   1.000
_cell.length_c   1.000
_cell.angle_alpha   90.00
_cell.angle_beta   90.00
_cell.angle_gamma   90.00
#
_symmetry.space_group_name_H-M   'P 1'
#
loop_
_entity.id
_entity.type
_entity.pdbx_description
1 polymer ?
#
loop_
_entity_poly.entity_id
_entity_poly.type
_entity_poly.pdbx_seq_one_letter_code
_entity_poly.pdbx_strand_id
1 'polypeptide(L)'
;MNRRQVAWIIILVVDVAYIAWGAGAAVSPEHLLGPAGKGILPAAYEGYSGGSWLELTGTSPMIAGYITVLYRMYGIYCVLFGLLASAIAVTAFRRGEPWAWWALFIGNTIAFGSAITMDKIVNAIGPFELTEYLGLALVWGALAITPPFRAASAGPV
;
A
#
# COMPACT_ATOMS: atom_id res chain seq x y z
N MET A 1 14.50 16.67 -16.24
CA MET A 1 13.12 16.15 -16.08
C MET A 1 12.22 17.25 -15.56
N ASN A 2 11.00 17.38 -16.08
CA ASN A 2 10.02 18.31 -15.53
C ASN A 2 9.43 17.76 -14.20
N ARG A 3 8.85 18.64 -13.36
CA ARG A 3 8.33 18.24 -12.03
C ARG A 3 7.31 17.11 -12.10
N ARG A 4 6.46 17.11 -13.13
CA ARG A 4 5.43 16.07 -13.34
C ARG A 4 6.03 14.73 -13.71
N GLN A 5 7.11 14.71 -14.49
CA GLN A 5 7.90 13.52 -14.81
C GLN A 5 8.50 12.88 -13.56
N VAL A 6 9.13 13.70 -12.72
CA VAL A 6 9.65 13.24 -11.41
C VAL A 6 8.51 12.65 -10.58
N ALA A 7 7.40 13.38 -10.45
CA ALA A 7 6.27 12.98 -9.62
C ALA A 7 5.65 11.65 -10.04
N TRP A 8 5.33 11.46 -11.33
CA TRP A 8 4.67 10.21 -11.76
C TRP A 8 5.61 9.01 -11.65
N ILE A 9 6.93 9.20 -11.86
CA ILE A 9 7.92 8.12 -11.69
C ILE A 9 8.01 7.71 -10.22
N ILE A 10 8.08 8.66 -9.30
CA ILE A 10 8.10 8.38 -7.86
C ILE A 10 6.87 7.59 -7.46
N ILE A 11 5.67 8.06 -7.86
CA ILE A 11 4.41 7.37 -7.56
C ILE A 11 4.43 5.95 -8.13
N LEU A 12 4.86 5.77 -9.39
CA LEU A 12 4.94 4.44 -10.00
C LEU A 12 5.91 3.51 -9.25
N VAL A 13 7.06 4.00 -8.80
CA VAL A 13 8.02 3.19 -8.02
C VAL A 13 7.39 2.72 -6.71
N VAL A 14 6.68 3.61 -6.02
CA VAL A 14 5.95 3.28 -4.79
C VAL A 14 4.83 2.27 -5.07
N ASP A 15 4.04 2.49 -6.12
CA ASP A 15 2.96 1.59 -6.50
C ASP A 15 3.49 0.19 -6.88
N VAL A 16 4.61 0.09 -7.59
CA VAL A 16 5.25 -1.19 -7.95
C VAL A 16 5.72 -1.94 -6.70
N ALA A 17 6.31 -1.25 -5.72
CA ALA A 17 6.68 -1.88 -4.46
C ALA A 17 5.44 -2.40 -3.71
N TYR A 18 4.37 -1.60 -3.68
CA TYR A 18 3.09 -1.97 -3.08
C TYR A 18 2.44 -3.18 -3.77
N ILE A 19 2.47 -3.23 -5.11
CA ILE A 19 2.00 -4.38 -5.90
C ILE A 19 2.83 -5.63 -5.59
N ALA A 20 4.16 -5.52 -5.56
CA ALA A 20 5.05 -6.65 -5.29
C ALA A 20 4.79 -7.24 -3.90
N TRP A 21 4.63 -6.38 -2.90
CA TRP A 21 4.27 -6.80 -1.55
C TRP A 21 2.88 -7.43 -1.49
N GLY A 22 1.87 -6.80 -2.08
CA GLY A 22 0.51 -7.33 -2.16
C GLY A 22 0.43 -8.68 -2.85
N ALA A 23 1.20 -8.88 -3.93
CA ALA A 23 1.32 -10.17 -4.60
C ALA A 23 1.95 -11.24 -3.70
N GLY A 24 2.98 -10.86 -2.92
CA GLY A 24 3.55 -11.73 -1.89
C GLY A 24 2.52 -12.18 -0.86
N ALA A 25 1.69 -11.25 -0.38
CA ALA A 25 0.63 -11.53 0.60
C ALA A 25 -0.49 -12.39 -0.01
N ALA A 26 -0.79 -12.20 -1.30
CA ALA A 26 -1.77 -13.00 -2.03
C ALA A 26 -1.32 -14.46 -2.24
N VAL A 27 -0.03 -14.68 -2.46
CA VAL A 27 0.51 -16.01 -2.79
C VAL A 27 0.94 -16.77 -1.54
N SER A 28 1.67 -16.11 -0.65
CA SER A 28 2.37 -16.76 0.46
C SER A 28 2.41 -15.89 1.73
N PRO A 29 1.26 -15.60 2.35
CA PRO A 29 1.20 -14.68 3.50
C PRO A 29 1.91 -15.24 4.76
N GLU A 30 2.12 -16.55 4.86
CA GLU A 30 2.85 -17.19 5.96
C GLU A 30 4.38 -17.13 5.80
N HIS A 31 4.87 -16.80 4.60
CA HIS A 31 6.30 -16.73 4.31
C HIS A 31 6.73 -15.33 3.82
N LEU A 32 5.78 -14.45 3.51
CA LEU A 32 6.09 -13.06 3.24
C LEU A 32 6.66 -12.43 4.51
N LEU A 33 7.86 -11.85 4.38
CA LEU A 33 8.58 -11.25 5.48
C LEU A 33 7.73 -10.20 6.21
N GLY A 34 7.61 -10.38 7.51
CA GLY A 34 6.99 -9.46 8.45
C GLY A 34 7.95 -9.10 9.60
N PRO A 35 7.40 -8.59 10.72
CA PRO A 35 8.18 -8.23 11.90
C PRO A 35 9.03 -9.37 12.44
N ALA A 36 10.23 -9.03 12.92
CA ALA A 36 11.17 -9.97 13.54
C ALA A 36 11.51 -11.21 12.68
N GLY A 37 11.35 -11.12 11.35
CA GLY A 37 11.63 -12.23 10.42
C GLY A 37 10.55 -13.32 10.39
N LYS A 38 9.42 -13.13 11.08
CA LYS A 38 8.24 -14.01 10.97
C LYS A 38 7.47 -13.71 9.69
N GLY A 39 6.67 -14.67 9.23
CA GLY A 39 5.66 -14.41 8.21
C GLY A 39 4.66 -13.35 8.67
N ILE A 40 4.20 -12.48 7.76
CA ILE A 40 3.29 -11.38 8.11
C ILE A 40 1.98 -11.88 8.73
N LEU A 41 1.40 -12.96 8.21
CA LEU A 41 0.16 -13.51 8.74
C LEU A 41 0.34 -14.06 10.16
N PRO A 42 1.30 -14.97 10.43
CA PRO A 42 1.60 -15.40 11.78
C PRO A 42 1.86 -14.22 12.73
N ALA A 43 2.67 -13.24 12.31
CA ALA A 43 2.99 -12.08 13.12
C ALA A 43 1.73 -11.27 13.51
N ALA A 44 0.82 -11.04 12.57
CA ALA A 44 -0.42 -10.32 12.83
C ALA A 44 -1.40 -11.11 13.70
N TYR A 45 -1.54 -12.41 13.46
CA TYR A 45 -2.41 -13.25 14.29
C TYR A 45 -1.92 -13.28 15.73
N GLU A 46 -0.63 -13.57 15.93
CA GLU A 46 -0.02 -13.66 17.26
C GLU A 46 -0.03 -12.31 17.97
N GLY A 47 0.27 -11.23 17.25
CA GLY A 47 0.26 -9.88 17.81
C GLY A 47 -1.13 -9.38 18.20
N TYR A 48 -2.17 -9.71 17.42
CA TYR A 48 -3.55 -9.31 17.72
C TYR A 48 -4.20 -10.18 18.81
N SER A 49 -4.04 -11.50 18.72
CA SER A 49 -4.76 -12.45 19.58
C SER A 49 -4.00 -12.85 20.84
N GLY A 50 -2.67 -12.71 20.85
CA GLY A 50 -1.78 -13.31 21.85
C GLY A 50 -1.66 -14.84 21.77
N GLY A 51 -2.37 -15.50 20.84
CA GLY A 51 -2.30 -16.93 20.61
C GLY A 51 -1.13 -17.33 19.71
N SER A 52 -0.84 -18.64 19.61
CA SER A 52 0.20 -19.19 18.74
C SER A 52 -0.36 -19.60 17.39
N TRP A 53 0.22 -19.11 16.28
CA TRP A 53 -0.20 -19.54 14.94
C TRP A 53 0.01 -21.06 14.73
N LEU A 54 1.10 -21.60 15.28
CA LEU A 54 1.40 -23.03 15.20
C LEU A 54 0.37 -23.87 15.96
N GLU A 55 -0.10 -23.40 17.11
CA GLU A 55 -1.14 -24.09 17.88
C GLU A 55 -2.49 -24.03 17.16
N LEU A 56 -2.86 -22.87 16.61
CA LEU A 56 -4.10 -22.71 15.85
C LEU A 56 -4.13 -23.63 14.62
N THR A 57 -3.04 -23.68 13.86
CA THR A 57 -2.94 -24.53 12.66
C THR A 57 -3.03 -26.02 13.02
N GLY A 58 -2.51 -26.44 14.17
CA GLY A 58 -2.62 -27.82 14.66
C GLY A 58 -3.98 -28.19 15.26
N THR A 59 -4.64 -27.25 15.94
CA THR A 59 -5.88 -27.51 16.70
C THR A 59 -7.15 -27.17 15.91
N SER A 60 -7.10 -26.21 15.01
CA SER A 60 -8.24 -25.73 14.21
C SER A 60 -7.83 -25.36 12.78
N PRO A 61 -7.47 -26.34 11.92
CA PRO A 61 -6.98 -26.08 10.57
C PRO A 61 -7.93 -25.26 9.67
N MET A 62 -9.25 -25.39 9.87
CA MET A 62 -10.24 -24.63 9.09
C MET A 62 -10.27 -23.14 9.45
N ILE A 63 -10.05 -22.79 10.72
CA ILE A 63 -9.97 -21.40 11.15
C ILE A 63 -8.68 -20.78 10.59
N ALA A 64 -7.56 -21.48 10.70
CA ALA A 64 -6.30 -21.05 10.11
C ALA A 64 -6.44 -20.84 8.58
N GLY A 65 -7.04 -21.80 7.88
CA GLY A 65 -7.32 -21.68 6.44
C GLY A 65 -8.19 -20.48 6.08
N TYR A 66 -9.22 -20.19 6.87
CA TYR A 66 -10.06 -19.00 6.68
C TYR A 66 -9.27 -17.69 6.85
N ILE A 67 -8.44 -17.59 7.89
CA ILE A 67 -7.56 -16.43 8.11
C ILE A 67 -6.59 -16.25 6.94
N THR A 68 -6.02 -17.35 6.43
CA THR A 68 -5.16 -17.32 5.23
C THR A 68 -5.91 -16.80 4.02
N VAL A 69 -7.17 -17.20 3.79
CA VAL A 69 -7.98 -16.66 2.69
C VAL A 69 -8.18 -15.14 2.83
N LEU A 70 -8.48 -14.64 4.03
CA LEU A 70 -8.64 -13.20 4.26
C LEU A 70 -7.36 -12.41 3.93
N TYR A 71 -6.21 -12.93 4.37
CA TYR A 71 -4.91 -12.33 4.07
C TYR A 71 -4.59 -12.34 2.57
N ARG A 72 -4.95 -13.43 1.87
CA ARG A 72 -4.77 -13.51 0.42
C ARG A 72 -5.65 -12.50 -0.30
N MET A 73 -6.91 -12.34 0.11
CA MET A 73 -7.80 -11.33 -0.47
C MET A 73 -7.26 -9.93 -0.24
N TYR A 74 -6.75 -9.64 0.95
CA TYR A 74 -6.08 -8.38 1.24
C TYR A 74 -4.93 -8.10 0.27
N GLY A 75 -4.02 -9.06 0.07
CA GLY A 75 -2.94 -8.94 -0.91
C GLY A 75 -3.42 -8.70 -2.35
N ILE A 76 -4.49 -9.39 -2.78
CA ILE A 76 -5.11 -9.18 -4.10
C ILE A 76 -5.64 -7.75 -4.23
N TYR A 77 -6.31 -7.22 -3.21
CA TYR A 77 -6.78 -5.84 -3.22
C TYR A 77 -5.61 -4.86 -3.31
N CYS A 78 -4.51 -5.08 -2.57
CA CYS A 78 -3.30 -4.25 -2.70
C CYS A 78 -2.80 -4.21 -4.15
N VAL A 79 -2.72 -5.37 -4.82
CA VAL A 79 -2.33 -5.47 -6.24
C VAL A 79 -3.28 -4.68 -7.14
N LEU A 80 -4.59 -4.86 -6.98
CA LEU A 80 -5.59 -4.19 -7.82
C LEU A 80 -5.54 -2.67 -7.64
N PHE A 81 -5.44 -2.18 -6.41
CA PHE A 81 -5.33 -0.75 -6.11
C PHE A 81 -4.01 -0.17 -6.63
N GLY A 82 -2.89 -0.87 -6.44
CA GLY A 82 -1.59 -0.43 -6.94
C GLY A 82 -1.54 -0.38 -8.48
N LEU A 83 -2.14 -1.34 -9.17
CA LEU A 83 -2.24 -1.33 -10.64
C LEU A 83 -3.12 -0.18 -11.13
N LEU A 84 -4.25 0.07 -10.46
CA LEU A 84 -5.13 1.19 -10.79
C LEU A 84 -4.42 2.54 -10.57
N ALA A 85 -3.74 2.72 -9.44
CA ALA A 85 -2.96 3.92 -9.15
C ALA A 85 -1.84 4.11 -10.19
N SER A 86 -1.12 3.05 -10.53
CA SER A 86 -0.08 3.07 -11.57
C SER A 86 -0.65 3.51 -12.92
N ALA A 87 -1.80 2.96 -13.32
CA ALA A 87 -2.47 3.32 -14.57
C ALA A 87 -2.85 4.81 -14.58
N ILE A 88 -3.41 5.34 -13.49
CA ILE A 88 -3.74 6.76 -13.36
C ILE A 88 -2.47 7.62 -13.42
N ALA A 89 -1.39 7.21 -12.74
CA ALA A 89 -0.10 7.90 -12.70
C ALA A 89 0.52 8.05 -14.10
N VAL A 90 0.59 6.95 -14.85
CA VAL A 90 1.24 6.93 -16.18
C VAL A 90 0.38 7.51 -17.30
N THR A 91 -0.94 7.64 -17.09
CA THR A 91 -1.89 8.20 -18.07
C THR A 91 -2.38 9.61 -17.70
N ALA A 92 -3.48 9.72 -16.97
CA ALA A 92 -4.19 10.97 -16.71
C ALA A 92 -3.35 11.96 -15.89
N PHE A 93 -2.62 11.48 -14.87
CA PHE A 93 -1.75 12.32 -14.07
C PHE A 93 -0.56 12.83 -14.90
N ARG A 94 0.02 11.98 -15.74
CA ARG A 94 1.06 12.40 -16.70
C ARG A 94 0.57 13.44 -17.70
N ARG A 95 -0.70 13.37 -18.12
CA ARG A 95 -1.36 14.35 -19.02
C ARG A 95 -1.73 15.68 -18.37
N GLY A 96 -1.69 15.79 -17.04
CA GLY A 96 -2.05 17.03 -16.37
C GLY A 96 -3.46 17.11 -15.82
N GLU A 97 -4.21 16.02 -15.85
CA GLU A 97 -5.63 16.04 -15.49
C GLU A 97 -5.83 16.27 -13.97
N PRO A 98 -6.58 17.31 -13.56
CA PRO A 98 -6.72 17.66 -12.13
C PRO A 98 -7.34 16.56 -11.27
N TRP A 99 -8.30 15.81 -11.80
CA TRP A 99 -8.95 14.72 -11.05
C TRP A 99 -7.97 13.59 -10.71
N ALA A 100 -6.97 13.34 -11.57
CA ALA A 100 -5.98 12.30 -11.36
C ALA A 100 -5.09 12.61 -10.16
N TRP A 101 -4.79 13.89 -9.91
CA TRP A 101 -4.09 14.32 -8.71
C TRP A 101 -4.88 13.94 -7.45
N TRP A 102 -6.18 14.23 -7.43
CA TRP A 102 -7.05 13.91 -6.29
C TRP A 102 -7.25 12.41 -6.10
N ALA A 103 -7.44 11.67 -7.20
CA ALA A 103 -7.57 10.22 -7.15
C ALA A 103 -6.31 9.57 -6.56
N LEU A 104 -5.12 10.00 -7.00
CA LEU A 104 -3.86 9.50 -6.45
C LEU A 104 -3.65 9.93 -5.00
N PHE A 105 -3.99 11.18 -4.64
CA PHE A 105 -3.88 11.66 -3.26
C PHE A 105 -4.75 10.87 -2.31
N ILE A 106 -6.05 10.79 -2.58
CA ILE A 106 -7.02 10.13 -1.71
C ILE A 106 -6.78 8.63 -1.71
N GLY A 107 -6.61 8.02 -2.89
CA GLY A 107 -6.40 6.59 -3.05
C GLY A 107 -5.16 6.09 -2.30
N ASN A 108 -4.01 6.73 -2.50
CA ASN A 108 -2.79 6.33 -1.79
C ASN A 108 -2.88 6.60 -0.28
N THR A 109 -3.52 7.69 0.13
CA THR A 109 -3.71 7.98 1.56
C THR A 109 -4.55 6.91 2.24
N ILE A 110 -5.62 6.44 1.59
CA ILE A 110 -6.43 5.33 2.11
C ILE A 110 -5.64 4.03 2.10
N ALA A 111 -4.94 3.72 1.00
CA ALA A 111 -4.20 2.47 0.86
C ALA A 111 -3.09 2.32 1.92
N PHE A 112 -2.17 3.29 1.99
CA PHE A 112 -1.10 3.27 2.98
C PHE A 112 -1.61 3.54 4.40
N GLY A 113 -2.56 4.46 4.57
CA GLY A 113 -3.12 4.76 5.88
C GLY A 113 -3.85 3.57 6.51
N SER A 114 -4.55 2.77 5.70
CA SER A 114 -5.21 1.54 6.17
C SER A 114 -4.21 0.45 6.53
N ALA A 115 -3.13 0.27 5.75
CA ALA A 115 -2.06 -0.67 6.06
C ALA A 115 -1.36 -0.32 7.38
N ILE A 116 -0.92 0.93 7.54
CA ILE A 116 -0.31 1.44 8.78
C ILE A 116 -1.25 1.25 9.98
N THR A 117 -2.55 1.49 9.79
CA THR A 117 -3.54 1.33 10.87
C THR A 117 -3.71 -0.13 11.24
N MET A 118 -3.73 -1.03 10.24
CA MET A 118 -3.82 -2.46 10.43
C MET A 118 -2.61 -2.96 11.25
N ASP A 119 -1.39 -2.64 10.83
CA ASP A 119 -0.14 -3.02 11.51
C ASP A 119 -0.14 -2.63 13.00
N LYS A 120 -0.63 -1.42 13.31
CA LYS A 120 -0.79 -0.93 14.68
C LYS A 120 -1.83 -1.71 15.48
N ILE A 121 -2.97 -2.03 14.87
CA ILE A 121 -4.03 -2.80 15.53
C ILE A 121 -3.56 -4.21 15.84
N VAL A 122 -2.87 -4.86 14.90
CA VAL A 122 -2.39 -6.24 15.05
C VAL A 122 -1.04 -6.34 15.76
N ASN A 123 -0.46 -5.21 16.18
CA ASN A 123 0.84 -5.11 16.81
C ASN A 123 1.96 -5.81 15.99
N ALA A 124 1.82 -5.81 14.67
CA ALA A 124 2.78 -6.38 13.73
C ALA A 124 3.73 -5.28 13.22
N ILE A 125 4.36 -4.58 14.17
CA ILE A 125 5.26 -3.46 13.87
C ILE A 125 6.64 -3.98 13.48
N GLY A 126 7.08 -3.70 12.26
CA GLY A 126 8.37 -4.16 11.73
C GLY A 126 9.00 -3.19 10.74
N PRO A 127 10.15 -3.56 10.13
CA PRO A 127 10.84 -2.72 9.15
C PRO A 127 9.97 -2.33 7.95
N PHE A 128 8.94 -3.13 7.64
CA PHE A 128 7.99 -2.85 6.57
C PHE A 128 7.07 -1.65 6.88
N GLU A 129 6.71 -1.42 8.14
CA GLU A 129 5.92 -0.24 8.53
C GLU A 129 6.65 1.06 8.12
N LEU A 130 7.99 1.08 8.26
CA LEU A 130 8.82 2.21 7.81
C LEU A 130 8.72 2.44 6.30
N THR A 131 8.60 1.36 5.52
CA THR A 131 8.43 1.47 4.06
C THR A 131 7.06 2.01 3.67
N GLU A 132 6.03 1.76 4.46
CA GLU A 132 4.69 2.32 4.25
C GLU A 132 4.66 3.82 4.54
N TYR A 133 5.26 4.26 5.65
CA TYR A 133 5.44 5.68 5.94
C TYR A 133 6.25 6.39 4.85
N LEU A 134 7.34 5.76 4.42
CA LEU A 134 8.19 6.30 3.37
C LEU A 134 7.43 6.39 2.04
N GLY A 135 6.70 5.34 1.66
CA GLY A 135 5.87 5.31 0.46
C GLY A 135 4.84 6.43 0.45
N LEU A 136 4.10 6.58 1.55
CA LEU A 136 3.11 7.64 1.71
C LEU A 136 3.74 9.04 1.63
N ALA A 137 4.87 9.25 2.32
CA ALA A 137 5.60 10.52 2.30
C ALA A 137 6.12 10.86 0.89
N LEU A 138 6.61 9.86 0.16
CA LEU A 138 7.07 10.03 -1.23
C LEU A 138 5.91 10.40 -2.17
N VAL A 139 4.75 9.73 -2.06
CA VAL A 139 3.56 10.06 -2.85
C VAL A 139 3.07 11.46 -2.53
N TRP A 140 2.95 11.82 -1.25
CA TRP A 140 2.56 13.17 -0.85
C TRP A 140 3.55 14.22 -1.34
N GLY A 141 4.85 13.97 -1.24
CA GLY A 141 5.89 14.85 -1.76
C GLY A 141 5.79 15.04 -3.28
N ALA A 142 5.57 13.96 -4.04
CA ALA A 142 5.37 13.99 -5.49
C ALA A 142 4.14 14.82 -5.89
N LEU A 143 3.03 14.67 -5.15
CA LEU A 143 1.80 15.42 -5.38
C LEU A 143 1.95 16.90 -4.98
N ALA A 144 2.64 17.20 -3.88
CA ALA A 144 2.85 18.56 -3.37
C ALA A 144 3.65 19.45 -4.35
N ILE A 145 4.56 18.86 -5.14
CA ILE A 145 5.30 19.59 -6.18
C ILE A 145 4.53 19.76 -7.50
N THR A 146 3.36 19.13 -7.64
CA THR A 146 2.49 19.15 -8.82
C THR A 146 1.04 19.58 -8.53
N PRO A 147 0.79 20.61 -7.70
CA PRO A 147 -0.56 20.96 -7.28
C PRO A 147 -1.43 21.38 -8.48
N PRO A 148 -2.70 20.95 -8.54
CA PRO A 148 -3.56 21.19 -9.70
C PRO A 148 -3.99 22.66 -9.86
N PHE A 149 -3.81 23.49 -8.82
CA PHE A 149 -4.32 24.86 -8.77
C PHE A 149 -3.39 25.94 -9.37
N ARG A 150 -2.15 25.58 -9.74
CA ARG A 150 -1.16 26.56 -10.26
C ARG A 150 -1.39 27.00 -11.71
N ALA A 151 -2.36 26.40 -12.42
CA ALA A 151 -2.68 26.78 -13.80
C ALA A 151 -3.70 27.95 -13.91
N ALA A 152 -4.32 28.37 -12.80
CA ALA A 152 -5.43 29.34 -12.82
C ALA A 152 -5.00 30.82 -12.83
N SER A 153 -3.71 31.15 -12.80
CA SER A 153 -3.24 32.54 -12.68
C SER A 153 -2.89 33.23 -14.02
N ALA A 154 -3.47 32.78 -15.13
CA ALA A 154 -3.37 33.45 -16.43
C ALA A 154 -4.77 33.62 -17.05
N GLY A 155 -5.59 34.48 -16.43
CA GLY A 155 -6.80 35.03 -17.07
C GLY A 155 -6.43 36.30 -17.86
N PRO A 156 -7.17 36.62 -18.93
CA PRO A 156 -6.73 37.52 -19.99
C PRO A 156 -6.70 39.00 -19.55
N VAL A 157 -5.75 39.74 -20.14
CA VAL A 157 -5.63 41.21 -20.11
C VAL A 157 -6.82 41.86 -20.76
#